data_AF-A0A9J6H8W9-F1
#
_entry.id   AF-A0A9J6H8W9-F1
#
_cell.length_a   1.000
_cell.length_b   1.000
_cell.length_c   1.000
_cell.angle_alpha   90.00
_cell.angle_beta   90.00
_cell.angle_gamma   90.00
#
_symmetry.space_group_name_H-M   'P 1'
#
loop_
_entity.id
_entity.type
_entity.pdbx_description
1 polymer ?
#
loop_
_entity_poly.entity_id
_entity_poly.type
_entity_poly.pdbx_seq_one_letter_code
_entity_poly.pdbx_strand_id
1 'polypeptide(L)'
;MDGLDFQIGVNTQAAVRKLLDANVLRIGSNLVPANKQYVSIAVFFLPAFVTDAELAKALEPYGNVVNIDSNCFRDKPHLRTGLRYVKMGMRMDNPVPN
;
A
#
# COMPACT_ATOMS: atom_id res chain seq x y z
N MET A 1 24.15 -5.97 2.06
CA MET A 1 23.30 -6.18 3.25
C MET A 1 22.02 -5.43 2.98
N ASP A 2 20.94 -6.15 2.69
CA ASP A 2 19.63 -5.53 2.51
C ASP A 2 19.18 -4.98 3.86
N GLY A 3 19.10 -3.65 3.95
CA GLY A 3 18.60 -2.98 5.13
C GLY A 3 17.10 -3.22 5.28
N LEU A 4 16.64 -3.42 6.51
CA LEU A 4 15.21 -3.44 6.80
C LEU A 4 14.66 -2.01 6.69
N ASP A 5 13.76 -1.79 5.74
CA ASP A 5 13.05 -0.52 5.59
C ASP A 5 11.88 -0.48 6.58
N PHE A 6 11.89 0.49 7.50
CA PHE A 6 10.82 0.71 8.46
C PHE A 6 10.04 1.98 8.13
N GLN A 7 8.71 1.92 8.30
CA GLN A 7 7.85 3.10 8.24
C GLN A 7 7.53 3.57 9.66
N ILE A 8 7.69 4.87 9.91
CA ILE A 8 7.42 5.50 11.20
C ILE A 8 6.35 6.58 11.01
N GLY A 9 5.25 6.45 11.73
CA GLY A 9 4.24 7.51 11.83
C GLY A 9 4.65 8.54 12.89
N VAL A 10 4.68 9.81 12.51
CA VAL A 10 4.99 10.92 13.42
C VAL A 10 3.87 11.94 13.40
N ASN A 11 3.45 12.35 14.59
CA ASN A 11 2.28 13.23 14.79
C ASN A 11 2.60 14.73 14.63
N THR A 12 3.88 15.11 14.58
CA THR A 12 4.31 16.51 14.47
C THR A 12 5.61 16.64 13.66
N GLN A 13 5.75 17.76 12.94
CA GLN A 13 7.00 18.08 12.21
C GLN A 13 8.20 18.28 13.15
N ALA A 14 7.95 18.70 14.40
CA ALA A 14 8.98 18.80 15.43
C ALA A 14 9.55 17.42 15.80
N ALA A 15 8.73 16.38 15.86
CA ALA A 15 9.19 15.01 16.09
C ALA A 15 10.04 14.48 14.93
N VAL A 16 9.68 14.81 13.68
CA VAL A 16 10.51 14.49 12.49
C VAL A 16 11.91 15.09 12.63
N ARG A 17 12.01 16.37 13.00
CA ARG A 17 13.30 17.05 13.18
C ARG A 17 14.15 16.39 14.26
N LYS A 18 13.57 16.06 15.41
CA LYS A 18 14.29 15.33 16.48
C LYS A 18 14.86 13.98 16.02
N LEU A 19 14.14 13.26 15.15
CA LEU A 19 14.61 11.99 14.59
C LEU A 19 15.74 12.17 13.57
N LEU A 20 15.68 13.23 12.76
CA LEU A 20 16.74 13.60 11.82
C LEU A 20 18.00 14.04 12.57
N ASP A 21 17.85 14.90 13.58
CA ASP A 21 18.94 15.45 14.38
C ASP A 21 19.65 14.37 15.21
N ALA A 22 18.92 13.34 15.64
CA ALA A 22 19.50 12.19 16.33
C ALA A 22 20.44 11.36 15.42
N ASN A 23 20.34 11.53 14.09
CA ASN A 23 21.17 10.87 13.08
C ASN A 23 21.22 9.33 13.18
N VAL A 24 20.26 8.72 13.88
CA VAL A 24 20.14 7.26 14.08
C VAL A 24 19.46 6.59 12.89
N LEU A 25 18.74 7.37 12.07
CA LEU A 25 17.92 6.87 10.97
C LEU A 25 18.26 7.62 9.67
N ARG A 26 18.56 6.87 8.61
CA ARG A 26 18.60 7.41 7.25
C ARG A 26 17.18 7.41 6.69
N ILE A 27 16.46 8.51 6.88
CA ILE A 27 15.14 8.69 6.28
C ILE A 27 15.37 8.99 4.79
N GLY A 28 14.92 8.08 3.90
CA GLY A 28 14.89 8.36 2.47
C GLY A 28 14.12 9.64 2.19
N SER A 29 14.51 10.40 1.16
CA SER A 29 14.09 11.79 0.89
C SER A 29 12.58 12.04 0.70
N ASN A 30 11.74 11.01 0.82
CA ASN A 30 10.30 11.10 0.57
C ASN A 30 9.52 11.15 1.89
N LEU A 31 9.47 12.34 2.50
CA LEU A 31 8.50 12.64 3.56
C LEU A 31 7.11 12.73 2.93
N VAL A 32 6.25 11.75 3.22
CA VAL A 32 4.85 11.77 2.80
C VAL A 32 3.95 12.24 3.96
N PRO A 33 2.93 13.07 3.70
CA PRO A 33 1.99 13.50 4.73
C PRO A 33 1.29 12.31 5.41
N ALA A 34 1.35 12.23 6.74
CA ALA A 34 0.80 11.12 7.56
C ALA A 34 -0.74 10.97 7.46
N ASN A 35 -1.41 11.96 6.88
CA ASN A 35 -2.84 11.98 6.58
C ASN A 35 -3.26 11.06 5.43
N LYS A 36 -2.32 10.33 4.79
CA LYS A 36 -2.64 9.18 3.94
C LYS A 36 -2.19 7.90 4.64
N GLN A 37 -3.11 7.22 5.30
CA GLN A 37 -2.88 5.84 5.72
C GLN A 37 -2.84 4.96 4.48
N TYR A 38 -1.67 4.39 4.20
CA TYR A 38 -1.55 3.35 3.19
C TYR A 38 -1.88 2.00 3.83
N VAL A 39 -2.83 1.28 3.24
CA VAL A 39 -3.23 -0.06 3.66
C VAL A 39 -2.92 -1.05 2.55
N SER A 40 -2.56 -2.27 2.97
CA SER A 40 -2.40 -3.42 2.07
C SER A 40 -3.63 -4.31 2.20
N ILE A 41 -4.32 -4.54 1.09
CA ILE A 41 -5.55 -5.33 1.03
C ILE A 41 -5.27 -6.58 0.22
N ALA A 42 -5.66 -7.74 0.76
CA ALA A 42 -5.66 -8.99 0.03
C ALA A 42 -7.06 -9.22 -0.55
N VAL A 43 -7.17 -9.24 -1.88
CA VAL A 43 -8.42 -9.53 -2.59
C VAL A 43 -8.39 -10.99 -3.00
N PHE A 44 -9.28 -11.79 -2.41
CA PHE A 44 -9.39 -13.21 -2.66
C PHE A 44 -10.48 -13.51 -3.68
N PHE A 45 -10.34 -14.65 -4.38
CA PHE A 45 -11.34 -15.18 -5.32
C PHE A 45 -11.73 -14.22 -6.44
N LEU A 46 -10.83 -13.31 -6.82
CA LEU A 46 -11.08 -12.40 -7.94
C LEU A 46 -11.13 -13.20 -9.25
N PRO A 47 -12.22 -13.11 -10.03
CA PRO A 47 -12.29 -13.82 -11.30
C PRO A 47 -11.15 -13.41 -12.23
N ALA A 48 -10.59 -14.36 -12.97
CA ALA A 48 -9.40 -14.14 -13.79
C ALA A 48 -9.57 -13.08 -14.89
N PHE A 49 -10.81 -12.85 -15.34
CA PHE A 49 -11.15 -11.84 -16.35
C PHE A 49 -11.22 -10.42 -15.78
N VAL A 50 -11.26 -10.24 -14.46
CA VAL A 50 -11.29 -8.89 -13.86
C VAL A 50 -9.92 -8.25 -14.02
N THR A 51 -9.92 -7.10 -14.67
CA THR A 51 -8.73 -6.30 -14.92
C THR A 51 -8.37 -5.46 -13.70
N ASP A 52 -7.12 -5.01 -13.66
CA ASP A 52 -6.64 -4.18 -12.55
C ASP A 52 -7.35 -2.80 -12.55
N ALA A 53 -7.80 -2.33 -13.71
CA ALA A 53 -8.60 -1.10 -13.84
C ALA A 53 -10.01 -1.23 -13.26
N GLU A 54 -10.69 -2.36 -13.50
CA GLU A 54 -12.01 -2.63 -12.92
C GLU A 54 -11.91 -2.79 -11.40
N LEU A 55 -10.87 -3.46 -10.92
CA LEU A 55 -10.59 -3.58 -9.49
C LEU A 55 -10.31 -2.21 -8.86
N ALA A 56 -9.48 -1.37 -9.50
CA ALA A 56 -9.21 -0.02 -9.02
C ALA A 56 -10.49 0.81 -8.93
N LYS A 57 -11.36 0.75 -9.95
CA LYS A 57 -12.64 1.43 -9.99
C LYS A 57 -13.59 0.98 -8.88
N ALA A 58 -13.60 -0.31 -8.53
CA ALA A 58 -14.39 -0.81 -7.41
C ALA A 58 -13.88 -0.31 -6.05
N LEU A 59 -12.59 0.04 -5.94
CA LEU A 59 -11.95 0.52 -4.72
C LEU A 59 -11.91 2.05 -4.57
N GLU A 60 -12.19 2.81 -5.65
CA GLU A 60 -12.27 4.28 -5.66
C GLU A 60 -13.11 4.89 -4.50
N PRO A 61 -14.26 4.30 -4.11
CA PRO A 61 -15.05 4.85 -2.99
C PRO A 61 -14.31 4.86 -1.66
N TYR A 62 -13.36 3.94 -1.46
CA TYR A 62 -12.63 3.74 -0.21
C TYR A 62 -11.25 4.41 -0.21
N GLY A 63 -10.80 4.95 -1.35
CA GLY A 63 -9.52 5.61 -1.46
C GLY A 63 -8.88 5.52 -2.83
N ASN A 64 -7.59 5.81 -2.89
CA ASN A 64 -6.83 5.79 -4.13
C ASN A 64 -5.88 4.60 -4.17
N VAL A 65 -6.04 3.74 -5.18
CA VAL A 65 -5.13 2.62 -5.44
C VAL A 65 -3.77 3.16 -5.89
N VAL A 66 -2.70 2.63 -5.28
CA VAL A 66 -1.31 3.01 -5.53
C VAL A 66 -0.60 1.90 -6.32
N ASN A 67 -0.81 0.65 -5.94
CA ASN A 67 -0.25 -0.50 -6.62
C ASN A 67 -1.19 -1.71 -6.54
N ILE A 68 -1.14 -2.56 -7.57
CA ILE A 68 -1.83 -3.86 -7.61
C ILE A 68 -0.80 -4.91 -8.02
N ASP A 69 -0.48 -5.80 -7.09
CA ASP A 69 0.38 -6.95 -7.33
C ASP A 69 -0.48 -8.20 -7.56
N SER A 70 -0.25 -8.86 -8.69
CA SER A 70 -0.95 -10.10 -9.06
C SER A 70 -0.07 -11.31 -8.81
N ASN A 71 -0.61 -12.33 -8.15
CA ASN A 71 0.05 -13.63 -8.11
C ASN A 71 -0.37 -14.47 -9.32
N CYS A 72 0.60 -15.18 -9.90
CA CYS A 72 0.38 -16.15 -10.96
C CYS A 72 0.67 -17.57 -10.46
N PHE A 73 0.08 -18.57 -11.13
CA PHE A 73 0.39 -19.96 -10.84
C PHE A 73 1.85 -20.25 -11.17
N ARG A 74 2.54 -21.01 -10.30
CA ARG A 74 3.96 -21.35 -10.48
C ARG A 74 4.22 -22.10 -11.79
N ASP A 75 3.34 -23.02 -12.13
CA ASP A 75 3.38 -23.85 -13.34
C ASP A 75 2.83 -23.13 -14.58
N LYS A 76 2.00 -22.09 -14.38
CA LYS A 76 1.36 -21.31 -15.46
C LYS A 76 1.47 -19.81 -15.18
N PRO A 77 2.63 -19.20 -15.46
CA PRO A 77 2.92 -17.81 -15.10
C PRO A 77 2.03 -16.78 -15.84
N HIS A 78 1.36 -17.20 -16.91
CA HIS A 78 0.37 -16.38 -17.64
C HIS A 78 -1.03 -16.43 -17.02
N LEU A 79 -1.28 -17.35 -16.08
CA LEU A 79 -2.57 -17.47 -15.38
C LEU A 79 -2.48 -16.87 -13.98
N ARG A 80 -3.35 -15.91 -13.71
CA ARG A 80 -3.49 -15.25 -12.41
C ARG A 80 -4.25 -16.18 -11.43
N THR A 81 -3.81 -16.27 -10.18
CA THR A 81 -4.38 -17.18 -9.15
C THR A 81 -5.69 -16.67 -8.52
N GLY A 82 -6.24 -15.57 -9.02
CA GLY A 82 -7.38 -14.87 -8.43
C GLY A 82 -7.07 -14.11 -7.14
N LEU A 83 -5.83 -14.15 -6.66
CA LEU A 83 -5.35 -13.31 -5.55
C LEU A 83 -4.74 -12.01 -6.09
N ARG A 84 -5.10 -10.88 -5.48
CA ARG A 84 -4.43 -9.59 -5.68
C ARG A 84 -4.04 -8.99 -4.34
N TYR A 85 -2.84 -8.41 -4.29
CA TYR A 85 -2.44 -7.54 -3.20
C TYR A 85 -2.53 -6.10 -3.68
N VAL A 86 -3.39 -5.31 -3.05
CA VAL A 86 -3.63 -3.92 -3.40
C VAL A 86 -3.05 -3.02 -2.33
N LYS A 87 -2.15 -2.12 -2.72
CA LYS A 87 -1.70 -1.02 -1.85
C LYS A 87 -2.54 0.20 -2.18
N MET A 88 -3.24 0.75 -1.20
CA MET A 88 -4.08 1.94 -1.41
C MET A 88 -3.94 2.96 -0.30
N GLY A 89 -4.04 4.23 -0.65
CA GLY A 89 -4.25 5.32 0.31
C GLY A 89 -5.72 5.34 0.70
N MET A 90 -6.03 4.96 1.93
CA MET A 90 -7.40 4.80 2.42
C MET A 90 -8.04 6.15 2.81
N ARG A 91 -9.34 6.26 2.56
CA ARG A 91 -10.22 7.30 3.10
C ARG A 91 -10.64 6.91 4.52
N MET A 92 -10.33 7.77 5.48
CA MET A 92 -10.60 7.51 6.91
C MET A 92 -12.10 7.57 7.26
N ASP A 93 -12.87 8.33 6.49
CA ASP A 93 -14.31 8.49 6.60
C ASP A 93 -15.10 7.34 5.97
N ASN A 94 -14.46 6.53 5.11
CA ASN A 94 -15.05 5.37 4.47
C ASN A 94 -13.99 4.27 4.25
N PRO A 95 -13.57 3.56 5.32
CA PRO A 95 -12.56 2.52 5.21
C PRO A 95 -13.10 1.33 4.41
N VAL A 96 -12.18 0.53 3.85
CA VAL A 96 -12.58 -0.74 3.23
C VAL A 96 -13.15 -1.66 4.30
N PRO A 97 -14.36 -2.23 4.10
CA PRO A 97 -14.95 -3.16 5.05
C PRO A 97 -14.13 -4.47 5.13
N ASN A 98 -14.06 -5.03 6.34
CA ASN A 98 -13.39 -6.31 6.63
C ASN A 98 -14.21 -7.51 6.13
#